data_AF-A0A7C1ARK0-F1
#
_entry.id   AF-A0A7C1ARK0-F1
#
_cell.length_a   1.000
_cell.length_b   1.000
_cell.length_c   1.000
_cell.angle_alpha   90.00
_cell.angle_beta   90.00
_cell.angle_gamma   90.00
#
_symmetry.space_group_name_H-M   'P 1'
#
loop_
_entity.id
_entity.type
_entity.pdbx_description
1 polymer ?
#
loop_
_entity_poly.entity_id
_entity_poly.type
_entity_poly.pdbx_seq_one_letter_code
_entity_poly.pdbx_strand_id
1 'polypeptide(L)'
;MNQLKYFLINLFETMFRGISIPGKTGLIKLGNPNAGSPVFLTCNYHLTVARVKQALQHIDCYLLIANSHGRNVWCGSTGGHLNNHHVISVLKTSGIEALINHKKLIVPQLAAAGIEAIVIHKKTGWRIIWGPVYAKDIPYFLRNKQQKTEEMRKVKFDFVQRIEMTVMWAFPFSLIVALITSLFWQEMTWPLTGFIWGLTTVIFLLFPLYSKWINPKKKGTQFSRYTVVFDFGRTPVILWTAFMVCLLTYGILTHSLTTGFFLRWSFISLVIILLISLDLAGSTPVYKSGLHEDRFLDIKIDKEKCKGAGFCEQVCPKNCYQVDHRNHTASIVRADDCVQCGACIVQCPFDALYFKGKKDEIVTPGQIRKYKLNLMGKRMVKI
;
A
#
# COMPACT_ATOMS: atom_id res chain seq x y z
N MET A 1 -1.44 1.18 -26.02
CA MET A 1 -1.44 2.59 -25.59
C MET A 1 -0.18 3.22 -26.17
N ASN A 2 -0.22 4.48 -26.65
CA ASN A 2 1.00 5.13 -27.15
C ASN A 2 2.05 5.20 -26.03
N GLN A 3 3.29 4.83 -26.33
CA GLN A 3 4.43 4.86 -25.39
C GLN A 3 4.64 6.24 -24.79
N LEU A 4 4.49 7.31 -25.59
CA LEU A 4 4.59 8.69 -25.09
C LEU A 4 3.51 8.99 -24.05
N LYS A 5 2.27 8.59 -24.30
CA LYS A 5 1.16 8.77 -23.36
C LYS A 5 1.39 7.98 -22.08
N TYR A 6 1.87 6.73 -22.18
CA TYR A 6 2.23 5.92 -21.02
C TYR A 6 3.31 6.60 -20.18
N PHE A 7 4.36 7.09 -20.81
CA PHE A 7 5.47 7.79 -20.16
C PHE A 7 4.99 9.03 -19.42
N LEU A 8 4.20 9.90 -20.07
CA LEU A 8 3.67 11.12 -19.47
C LEU A 8 2.77 10.83 -18.26
N ILE A 9 1.88 9.83 -18.35
CA ILE A 9 1.05 9.40 -17.22
C ILE A 9 1.94 8.92 -16.07
N ASN A 10 2.93 8.09 -16.37
CA ASN A 10 3.80 7.53 -15.34
C ASN A 10 4.63 8.62 -14.65
N LEU A 11 5.16 9.59 -15.41
CA LEU A 11 5.90 10.72 -14.86
C LEU A 11 5.00 11.60 -13.98
N PHE A 12 3.90 12.12 -14.54
CA PHE A 12 3.04 13.09 -13.88
C PHE A 12 2.32 12.49 -12.67
N GLU A 13 1.69 11.32 -12.83
CA GLU A 13 0.93 10.73 -11.74
C GLU A 13 1.80 10.07 -10.67
N THR A 14 3.09 9.83 -10.94
CA THR A 14 4.05 9.47 -9.88
C THR A 14 4.35 10.68 -8.98
N MET A 15 4.53 11.87 -9.56
CA MET A 15 4.71 13.12 -8.79
C MET A 15 3.50 13.43 -7.91
N PHE A 16 2.29 13.15 -8.41
CA PHE A 16 1.03 13.34 -7.69
C PHE A 16 0.46 12.04 -7.12
N ARG A 17 1.29 11.03 -6.85
CA ARG A 17 0.81 9.70 -6.45
C ARG A 17 0.02 9.68 -5.13
N GLY A 18 0.21 10.67 -4.27
CA GLY A 18 -0.59 10.87 -3.07
C GLY A 18 -2.05 11.29 -3.34
N ILE A 19 -2.35 11.75 -4.56
CA ILE A 19 -3.69 12.20 -4.97
C ILE A 19 -4.44 11.04 -5.64
N SER A 20 -5.71 10.89 -5.28
CA SER A 20 -6.59 9.87 -5.87
C SER A 20 -7.12 10.35 -7.22
N ILE A 21 -6.52 9.89 -8.32
CA ILE A 21 -6.95 10.18 -9.70
C ILE A 21 -7.72 8.97 -10.23
N PRO A 22 -9.07 9.01 -10.27
CA PRO A 22 -9.88 7.89 -10.76
C PRO A 22 -9.86 7.80 -12.29
N GLY A 23 -9.68 6.58 -12.80
CA GLY A 23 -9.89 6.22 -14.19
C GLY A 23 -11.30 5.66 -14.44
N LYS A 24 -11.64 5.49 -15.72
CA LYS A 24 -12.92 4.91 -16.16
C LYS A 24 -13.05 3.45 -15.66
N THR A 25 -14.22 3.13 -15.11
CA THR A 25 -14.58 1.79 -14.62
C THR A 25 -15.22 0.95 -15.73
N GLY A 26 -15.40 -0.35 -15.47
CA GLY A 26 -16.09 -1.27 -16.38
C GLY A 26 -15.12 -2.18 -17.15
N LEU A 27 -15.58 -2.68 -18.30
CA LEU A 27 -14.84 -3.63 -19.13
C LEU A 27 -14.02 -2.91 -20.20
N ILE A 28 -12.76 -3.32 -20.34
CA ILE A 28 -11.90 -2.96 -21.46
C ILE A 28 -11.47 -4.24 -22.18
N LYS A 29 -11.62 -4.25 -23.51
CA LYS A 29 -11.02 -5.27 -24.38
C LYS A 29 -9.60 -4.82 -24.75
N LEU A 30 -8.62 -5.71 -24.60
CA LEU A 30 -7.22 -5.48 -25.01
C LEU A 30 -6.85 -6.50 -26.07
N GLY A 31 -6.32 -6.04 -27.20
CA GLY A 31 -6.08 -6.88 -28.37
C GLY A 31 -7.39 -7.34 -29.02
N ASN A 32 -7.41 -8.58 -29.50
CA ASN A 32 -8.56 -9.25 -30.13
C ASN A 32 -9.01 -10.46 -29.29
N PRO A 33 -9.54 -10.26 -28.07
CA PRO A 33 -9.91 -11.35 -27.19
C PRO A 33 -11.11 -12.16 -27.73
N ASN A 34 -11.03 -13.47 -27.53
CA ASN A 34 -12.06 -14.46 -27.82
C ASN A 34 -12.67 -15.04 -26.53
N ALA A 35 -13.63 -15.96 -26.67
CA ALA A 35 -14.34 -16.53 -25.53
C ALA A 35 -13.47 -17.32 -24.53
N GLY A 36 -12.28 -17.77 -24.91
CA GLY A 36 -11.31 -18.44 -24.05
C GLY A 36 -10.25 -17.52 -23.45
N SER A 37 -10.30 -16.22 -23.75
CA SER A 37 -9.28 -15.26 -23.35
C SER A 37 -9.34 -14.92 -21.86
N PRO A 38 -8.18 -14.71 -21.20
CA PRO A 38 -8.14 -14.46 -19.76
C PRO A 38 -8.86 -13.17 -19.37
N VAL A 39 -9.48 -13.21 -18.19
CA VAL A 39 -10.14 -12.05 -17.57
C VAL A 39 -9.33 -11.59 -16.37
N PHE A 40 -8.91 -10.33 -16.38
CA PHE A 40 -8.16 -9.68 -15.32
C PHE A 40 -9.02 -8.68 -14.56
N LEU A 41 -8.73 -8.49 -13.27
CA LEU A 41 -9.28 -7.41 -12.46
C LEU A 41 -8.19 -6.38 -12.12
N THR A 42 -8.54 -5.11 -12.09
CA THR A 42 -7.76 -4.06 -11.42
C THR A 42 -8.69 -3.05 -10.72
N CYS A 43 -8.10 -2.20 -9.90
CA CYS A 43 -8.72 -1.00 -9.34
C CYS A 43 -8.81 0.13 -10.39
N ASN A 44 -9.60 1.17 -10.12
CA ASN A 44 -9.72 2.34 -11.00
C ASN A 44 -8.75 3.48 -10.68
N TYR A 45 -7.61 3.24 -10.04
CA TYR A 45 -6.57 4.26 -9.95
C TYR A 45 -5.85 4.41 -11.30
N HIS A 46 -5.88 5.60 -11.90
CA HIS A 46 -5.50 5.77 -13.31
C HIS A 46 -4.06 5.33 -13.61
N LEU A 47 -3.08 5.71 -12.79
CA LEU A 47 -1.69 5.21 -12.87
C LEU A 47 -1.61 3.68 -12.81
N THR A 48 -2.41 3.03 -11.96
CA THR A 48 -2.43 1.56 -11.88
C THR A 48 -3.00 0.95 -13.15
N VAL A 49 -4.11 1.48 -13.66
CA VAL A 49 -4.72 1.03 -14.92
C VAL A 49 -3.72 1.19 -16.08
N ALA A 50 -3.01 2.31 -16.16
CA ALA A 50 -2.00 2.55 -17.18
C ALA A 50 -0.86 1.51 -17.12
N ARG A 51 -0.32 1.23 -15.93
CA ARG A 51 0.73 0.22 -15.72
C ARG A 51 0.26 -1.20 -16.04
N VAL A 52 -0.97 -1.56 -15.68
CA VAL A 52 -1.56 -2.87 -16.02
C VAL A 52 -1.79 -3.01 -17.52
N LYS A 53 -2.36 -1.99 -18.19
CA LYS A 53 -2.54 -2.00 -19.65
C LYS A 53 -1.22 -2.12 -20.39
N GLN A 54 -0.16 -1.50 -19.88
CA GLN A 54 1.18 -1.63 -20.47
C GLN A 54 1.70 -3.06 -20.37
N ALA A 55 1.53 -3.73 -19.23
CA ALA A 55 1.94 -5.12 -19.06
C ALA A 55 1.11 -6.11 -19.91
N LEU A 56 -0.13 -5.75 -20.25
CA LEU A 56 -1.06 -6.55 -21.05
C LEU A 56 -1.04 -6.20 -22.55
N GLN A 57 -0.16 -5.32 -23.02
CA GLN A 57 -0.23 -4.77 -24.38
C GLN A 57 -0.12 -5.81 -25.51
N HIS A 58 0.43 -7.00 -25.23
CA HIS A 58 0.60 -8.10 -26.18
C HIS A 58 -0.20 -9.35 -25.77
N ILE A 59 -1.27 -9.18 -24.99
CA ILE A 59 -2.11 -10.27 -24.52
C ILE A 59 -3.55 -9.94 -24.88
N ASP A 60 -4.17 -10.79 -25.69
CA ASP A 60 -5.60 -10.74 -25.98
C ASP A 60 -6.37 -11.09 -24.70
N CYS A 61 -7.01 -10.10 -24.09
CA CYS A 61 -7.67 -10.29 -22.80
C CYS A 61 -8.78 -9.28 -22.51
N TYR A 62 -9.58 -9.62 -21.50
CA TYR A 62 -10.58 -8.74 -20.91
C TYR A 62 -10.04 -8.17 -19.59
N LEU A 63 -10.09 -6.84 -19.44
CA LEU A 63 -9.70 -6.15 -18.21
C LEU A 63 -10.92 -5.50 -17.57
N LEU A 64 -11.30 -5.97 -16.39
CA LEU A 64 -12.33 -5.39 -15.54
C LEU A 64 -11.70 -4.37 -14.59
N ILE A 65 -12.19 -3.14 -14.65
CA ILE A 65 -11.76 -2.04 -13.79
C ILE A 65 -12.84 -1.78 -12.74
N ALA A 66 -12.61 -2.27 -11.53
CA ALA A 66 -13.50 -2.06 -10.38
C ALA A 66 -13.35 -0.64 -9.83
N ASN A 67 -14.47 -0.03 -9.42
CA ASN A 67 -14.44 1.28 -8.77
C ASN A 67 -13.77 1.17 -7.41
N SER A 68 -12.70 1.93 -7.22
CA SER A 68 -11.94 2.04 -5.97
C SER A 68 -11.77 3.49 -5.52
N HIS A 69 -12.55 4.40 -6.11
CA HIS A 69 -12.45 5.85 -5.90
C HIS A 69 -11.03 6.39 -6.16
N GLY A 70 -10.34 5.87 -7.17
CA GLY A 70 -8.99 6.31 -7.52
C GLY A 70 -7.91 5.88 -6.53
N ARG A 71 -8.13 4.84 -5.71
CA ARG A 71 -7.11 4.27 -4.82
C ARG A 71 -6.43 3.06 -5.44
N ASN A 72 -5.11 2.96 -5.28
CA ASN A 72 -4.35 1.80 -5.77
C ASN A 72 -4.83 0.48 -5.14
N VAL A 73 -4.42 -0.65 -5.72
CA VAL A 73 -4.85 -1.99 -5.30
C VAL A 73 -4.63 -2.25 -3.82
N TRP A 74 -3.44 -2.02 -3.29
CA TRP A 74 -3.10 -2.35 -1.91
C TRP A 74 -3.84 -1.46 -0.92
N CYS A 75 -3.74 -0.14 -1.08
CA CYS A 75 -4.41 0.83 -0.21
C CYS A 75 -5.93 0.72 -0.30
N GLY A 76 -6.47 0.51 -1.50
CA GLY A 76 -7.89 0.28 -1.71
C GLY A 76 -8.37 -1.01 -1.02
N SER A 77 -7.60 -2.09 -1.12
CA SER A 77 -7.91 -3.37 -0.50
C SER A 77 -7.88 -3.31 1.03
N THR A 78 -6.81 -2.77 1.61
CA THR A 78 -6.68 -2.66 3.07
C THR A 78 -7.55 -1.55 3.67
N GLY A 79 -7.98 -0.59 2.85
CA GLY A 79 -8.83 0.53 3.24
C GLY A 79 -10.32 0.33 2.93
N GLY A 80 -10.76 -0.86 2.51
CA GLY A 80 -12.19 -1.14 2.25
C GLY A 80 -12.77 -0.54 0.97
N HIS A 81 -11.94 0.03 0.09
CA HIS A 81 -12.35 0.62 -1.19
C HIS A 81 -12.15 -0.33 -2.39
N LEU A 82 -11.60 -1.52 -2.17
CA LEU A 82 -11.53 -2.59 -3.17
C LEU A 82 -11.82 -3.91 -2.45
N ASN A 83 -13.11 -4.26 -2.42
CA ASN A 83 -13.63 -5.40 -1.68
C ASN A 83 -14.63 -6.23 -2.48
N ASN A 84 -15.24 -7.24 -1.83
CA ASN A 84 -16.21 -8.15 -2.46
C ASN A 84 -17.29 -7.42 -3.28
N HIS A 85 -17.86 -6.33 -2.75
CA HIS A 85 -18.93 -5.59 -3.41
C HIS A 85 -18.47 -4.99 -4.75
N HIS A 86 -17.28 -4.41 -4.78
CA HIS A 86 -16.73 -3.78 -5.97
C HIS A 86 -16.43 -4.82 -7.07
N VAL A 87 -15.93 -6.00 -6.69
CA VAL A 87 -15.69 -7.11 -7.63
C VAL A 87 -16.99 -7.67 -8.18
N ILE A 88 -17.96 -7.95 -7.30
CA ILE A 88 -19.27 -8.49 -7.70
C ILE A 88 -19.98 -7.50 -8.61
N SER A 89 -19.98 -6.22 -8.25
CA SER A 89 -20.59 -5.15 -9.04
C SER A 89 -20.01 -5.13 -10.46
N VAL A 90 -18.68 -5.05 -10.62
CA VAL A 90 -18.09 -4.99 -11.96
C VAL A 90 -18.30 -6.29 -12.76
N LEU A 91 -18.30 -7.46 -12.11
CA LEU A 91 -18.62 -8.72 -12.79
C LEU A 91 -20.07 -8.73 -13.33
N LYS A 92 -21.03 -8.19 -12.57
CA LYS A 92 -22.44 -8.19 -12.96
C LYS A 92 -22.81 -7.09 -13.94
N THR A 93 -22.17 -5.92 -13.87
CA THR A 93 -22.52 -4.76 -14.72
C THR A 93 -21.73 -4.68 -16.01
N SER A 94 -20.62 -5.42 -16.15
CA SER A 94 -19.74 -5.33 -17.32
C SER A 94 -20.21 -6.08 -18.57
N GLY A 95 -21.17 -7.00 -18.44
CA GLY A 95 -21.55 -7.91 -19.54
C GLY A 95 -20.51 -8.98 -19.87
N ILE A 96 -19.46 -9.14 -19.06
CA ILE A 96 -18.36 -10.09 -19.35
C ILE A 96 -18.83 -11.55 -19.45
N GLU A 97 -19.87 -11.94 -18.69
CA GLU A 97 -20.42 -13.30 -18.71
C GLU A 97 -20.94 -13.72 -20.09
N ALA A 98 -21.34 -12.77 -20.96
CA ALA A 98 -21.80 -13.07 -22.32
C ALA A 98 -20.65 -13.20 -23.34
N LEU A 99 -19.41 -12.83 -22.96
CA LEU A 99 -18.28 -12.77 -23.88
C LEU A 99 -17.31 -13.95 -23.75
N ILE A 100 -17.43 -14.75 -22.69
CA ILE A 100 -16.48 -15.83 -22.36
C ILE A 100 -17.17 -17.15 -22.06
N ASN A 101 -16.43 -18.25 -22.19
CA ASN A 101 -16.92 -19.62 -21.93
C ASN A 101 -16.45 -20.20 -20.59
N HIS A 102 -15.80 -19.39 -19.73
CA HIS A 102 -15.27 -19.82 -18.44
C HIS A 102 -15.56 -18.79 -17.35
N LYS A 103 -15.53 -19.19 -16.07
CA LYS A 103 -15.70 -18.28 -14.93
C LYS A 103 -14.43 -18.23 -14.07
N LYS A 104 -13.35 -17.69 -14.64
CA LYS A 104 -12.04 -17.54 -13.99
C LYS A 104 -11.63 -16.08 -14.03
N LEU A 105 -11.34 -15.48 -12.87
CA LEU A 105 -10.92 -14.08 -12.74
C LEU A 105 -9.53 -14.01 -12.13
N ILE A 106 -8.57 -13.43 -12.85
CA ILE A 106 -7.22 -13.20 -12.36
C ILE A 106 -7.21 -11.87 -11.60
N VAL A 107 -6.90 -11.93 -10.30
CA VAL A 107 -6.93 -10.79 -9.38
C VAL A 107 -5.53 -10.50 -8.85
N PRO A 108 -5.11 -9.23 -8.71
CA PRO A 108 -3.82 -8.89 -8.12
C PRO A 108 -3.67 -9.46 -6.70
N GLN A 109 -2.53 -10.09 -6.39
CA GLN A 109 -2.28 -10.69 -5.07
C GLN A 109 -2.52 -9.72 -3.91
N LEU A 110 -2.11 -8.46 -4.09
CA LEU A 110 -2.22 -7.40 -3.10
C LEU A 110 -3.67 -7.02 -2.74
N ALA A 111 -4.66 -7.53 -3.49
CA ALA A 111 -6.08 -7.35 -3.17
C ALA A 111 -6.63 -8.40 -2.19
N ALA A 112 -5.85 -9.43 -1.84
CA ALA A 112 -6.28 -10.56 -1.00
C ALA A 112 -6.59 -10.18 0.46
N ALA A 113 -6.20 -8.99 0.91
CA ALA A 113 -6.57 -8.49 2.23
C ALA A 113 -8.01 -7.95 2.28
N GLY A 114 -8.59 -7.62 1.11
CA GLY A 114 -9.87 -6.92 0.95
C GLY A 114 -10.94 -7.70 0.16
N ILE A 115 -10.55 -8.76 -0.56
CA ILE A 115 -11.45 -9.58 -1.37
C ILE A 115 -11.39 -11.03 -0.89
N GLU A 116 -12.53 -11.63 -0.56
CA GLU A 116 -12.67 -13.03 -0.18
C GLU A 116 -13.02 -13.90 -1.38
N ALA A 117 -12.09 -14.72 -1.84
CA ALA A 117 -12.30 -15.59 -3.01
C ALA A 117 -13.53 -16.51 -2.87
N ILE A 118 -13.76 -17.04 -1.67
CA ILE A 118 -14.89 -17.94 -1.37
C ILE A 118 -16.23 -17.22 -1.50
N VAL A 119 -16.32 -15.97 -1.01
CA VAL A 119 -17.55 -15.19 -1.09
C VAL A 119 -17.86 -14.81 -2.53
N ILE A 120 -16.85 -14.41 -3.31
CA ILE A 120 -17.03 -14.14 -4.74
C ILE A 120 -17.55 -15.40 -5.44
N HIS A 121 -16.91 -16.54 -5.22
CA HIS A 121 -17.32 -17.79 -5.86
C HIS A 121 -18.75 -18.18 -5.50
N LYS A 122 -19.11 -18.13 -4.21
CA LYS A 122 -20.49 -18.42 -3.74
C LYS A 122 -21.53 -17.49 -4.36
N LYS A 123 -21.21 -16.20 -4.56
CA LYS A 123 -22.18 -15.20 -5.05
C LYS A 123 -22.25 -15.10 -6.57
N THR A 124 -21.20 -15.45 -7.30
CA THR A 124 -21.13 -15.20 -8.76
C THR A 124 -20.79 -16.44 -9.58
N GLY A 125 -20.34 -17.52 -8.94
CA GLY A 125 -19.78 -18.71 -9.60
C GLY A 125 -18.34 -18.50 -10.11
N TRP A 126 -17.76 -17.30 -9.99
CA TRP A 126 -16.43 -17.01 -10.47
C TRP A 126 -15.34 -17.52 -9.54
N ARG A 127 -14.39 -18.26 -10.10
CA ARG A 127 -13.18 -18.70 -9.40
C ARG A 127 -12.12 -17.61 -9.47
N ILE A 128 -11.66 -17.14 -8.31
CA ILE A 128 -10.53 -16.22 -8.21
C ILE A 128 -9.21 -16.97 -8.38
N ILE A 129 -8.31 -16.40 -9.18
CA ILE A 129 -6.93 -16.83 -9.33
C ILE A 129 -6.06 -15.65 -8.91
N TRP A 130 -5.23 -15.83 -7.89
CA TRP A 130 -4.33 -14.78 -7.41
C TRP A 130 -3.14 -14.63 -8.36
N GLY A 131 -3.15 -13.59 -9.18
CA GLY A 131 -2.04 -13.18 -10.05
C GLY A 131 -0.84 -12.67 -9.26
N PRO A 132 0.24 -12.27 -9.95
CA PRO A 132 1.48 -11.78 -9.33
C PRO A 132 1.30 -10.46 -8.57
N VAL A 133 2.29 -10.10 -7.76
CA VAL A 133 2.38 -8.78 -7.10
C VAL A 133 2.56 -7.66 -8.14
N TYR A 134 3.43 -7.86 -9.13
CA TYR A 134 3.74 -6.86 -10.15
C TYR A 134 3.13 -7.22 -11.50
N ALA A 135 2.54 -6.22 -12.17
CA ALA A 135 1.89 -6.42 -13.46
C ALA A 135 2.87 -6.93 -14.54
N LYS A 136 4.14 -6.51 -14.49
CA LYS A 136 5.19 -6.95 -15.43
C LYS A 136 5.39 -8.47 -15.48
N ASP A 137 5.01 -9.17 -14.41
CA ASP A 137 5.17 -10.62 -14.30
C ASP A 137 3.99 -11.39 -14.91
N ILE A 138 2.90 -10.72 -15.29
CA ILE A 138 1.70 -11.34 -15.86
C ILE A 138 2.00 -12.21 -17.09
N PRO A 139 2.79 -11.76 -18.09
CA PRO A 139 3.08 -12.59 -19.26
C PRO A 139 3.75 -13.92 -18.91
N TYR A 140 4.73 -13.90 -17.99
CA TYR A 140 5.37 -15.14 -17.53
C TYR A 140 4.41 -15.99 -16.71
N PHE A 141 3.61 -15.38 -15.84
CA PHE A 141 2.59 -16.08 -15.05
C PHE A 141 1.60 -16.86 -15.94
N LEU A 142 1.16 -16.27 -17.05
CA LEU A 142 0.31 -16.96 -18.02
C LEU A 142 1.02 -18.13 -18.71
N ARG A 143 2.26 -17.93 -19.17
CA ARG A 143 3.08 -19.01 -19.76
C ARG A 143 3.30 -20.16 -18.78
N ASN A 144 3.46 -19.84 -17.50
CA ASN A 144 3.60 -20.80 -16.42
C ASN A 144 2.25 -21.36 -15.92
N LYS A 145 1.25 -21.48 -16.82
CA LYS A 145 -0.07 -22.08 -16.53
C LYS A 145 -0.76 -21.49 -15.29
N GLN A 146 -0.62 -20.18 -15.07
CA GLN A 146 -1.21 -19.47 -13.93
C GLN A 146 -0.66 -19.93 -12.56
N GLN A 147 0.58 -20.42 -12.52
CA GLN A 147 1.29 -20.73 -11.29
C GLN A 147 2.35 -19.66 -11.00
N LYS A 148 2.32 -19.12 -9.78
CA LYS A 148 3.28 -18.10 -9.35
C LYS A 148 4.56 -18.73 -8.87
N THR A 149 5.70 -18.17 -9.28
CA THR A 149 6.97 -18.43 -8.61
C THR A 149 7.02 -17.70 -7.27
N GLU A 150 7.94 -18.08 -6.39
CA GLU A 150 8.16 -17.38 -5.12
C GLU A 150 8.43 -15.87 -5.34
N GLU A 151 9.22 -15.53 -6.35
CA GLU A 151 9.59 -14.15 -6.66
C GLU A 151 8.40 -13.28 -7.09
N MET A 152 7.42 -13.86 -7.77
CA MET A 152 6.17 -13.17 -8.15
C MET A 152 5.27 -12.86 -6.97
N ARG A 153 5.46 -13.57 -5.84
CA ARG A 153 4.68 -13.39 -4.62
C ARG A 153 5.27 -12.31 -3.72
N LYS A 154 6.55 -11.94 -3.90
CA LYS A 154 7.26 -11.02 -3.00
C LYS A 154 7.19 -9.57 -3.45
N VAL A 155 6.92 -8.68 -2.50
CA VAL A 155 7.15 -7.24 -2.65
C VAL A 155 8.63 -6.95 -2.42
N LYS A 156 9.29 -6.27 -3.37
CA LYS A 156 10.74 -6.03 -3.34
C LYS A 156 11.14 -4.68 -2.75
N PHE A 157 10.38 -3.61 -3.02
CA PHE A 157 10.75 -2.23 -2.65
C PHE A 157 12.20 -1.91 -3.03
N ASP A 158 12.47 -2.10 -4.32
CA ASP A 158 13.77 -1.91 -4.95
C ASP A 158 14.16 -0.42 -5.09
N PHE A 159 15.33 -0.16 -5.65
CA PHE A 159 15.86 1.18 -5.85
C PHE A 159 14.89 2.09 -6.61
N VAL A 160 14.30 1.60 -7.71
CA VAL A 160 13.35 2.37 -8.52
C VAL A 160 12.12 2.76 -7.71
N GLN A 161 11.57 1.84 -6.93
CA GLN A 161 10.41 2.13 -6.07
C GLN A 161 10.72 3.14 -4.97
N ARG A 162 11.94 3.19 -4.47
CA ARG A 162 12.38 4.21 -3.49
C ARG A 162 12.53 5.59 -4.11
N ILE A 163 13.03 5.66 -5.34
CA ILE A 163 13.05 6.90 -6.12
C ILE A 163 11.63 7.37 -6.42
N GLU A 164 10.69 6.47 -6.78
CA GLU A 164 9.27 6.85 -6.93
C GLU A 164 8.70 7.47 -5.64
N MET A 165 9.09 6.97 -4.46
CA MET A 165 8.67 7.55 -3.18
C MET A 165 9.34 8.88 -2.87
N THR A 166 10.60 9.04 -3.23
CA THR A 166 11.29 10.33 -3.18
C THR A 166 10.54 11.35 -4.01
N VAL A 167 10.25 11.06 -5.28
CA VAL A 167 9.54 11.97 -6.19
C VAL A 167 8.14 12.31 -5.67
N MET A 168 7.38 11.31 -5.24
CA MET A 168 6.02 11.52 -4.71
C MET A 168 5.99 12.45 -3.49
N TRP A 169 6.99 12.37 -2.61
CA TRP A 169 7.07 13.22 -1.42
C TRP A 169 7.73 14.57 -1.72
N ALA A 170 8.88 14.57 -2.38
CA ALA A 170 9.64 15.79 -2.64
C ALA A 170 8.88 16.79 -3.50
N PHE A 171 8.16 16.32 -4.53
CA PHE A 171 7.54 17.21 -5.50
C PHE A 171 6.39 18.06 -4.92
N PRO A 172 5.36 17.50 -4.25
CA PRO A 172 4.31 18.32 -3.64
C PRO A 172 4.83 19.26 -2.54
N PHE A 173 5.79 18.81 -1.72
CA PHE A 173 6.41 19.66 -0.70
C PHE A 173 7.18 20.81 -1.33
N SER A 174 7.91 20.54 -2.42
CA SER A 174 8.63 21.58 -3.16
C SER A 174 7.67 22.62 -3.75
N LEU A 175 6.51 22.21 -4.27
CA LEU A 175 5.50 23.15 -4.78
C LEU A 175 4.96 24.05 -3.66
N ILE A 176 4.63 23.47 -2.50
CA ILE A 176 4.11 24.22 -1.35
C ILE A 176 5.18 25.20 -0.84
N VAL A 177 6.41 24.72 -0.66
CA VAL A 177 7.51 25.55 -0.16
C VAL A 177 7.86 26.64 -1.17
N ALA A 178 7.96 26.32 -2.45
CA ALA A 178 8.27 27.29 -3.49
C ALA A 178 7.22 28.39 -3.59
N LEU A 179 5.93 28.06 -3.47
CA LEU A 179 4.84 29.05 -3.45
C LEU A 179 4.97 30.01 -2.27
N ILE A 180 5.30 29.49 -1.07
CA ILE A 180 5.47 30.33 0.12
C ILE A 180 6.73 31.18 -0.01
N THR A 181 7.87 30.59 -0.38
CA THR A 181 9.14 31.32 -0.44
C THR A 181 9.19 32.30 -1.60
N SER A 182 8.49 32.07 -2.71
CA SER A 182 8.45 33.04 -3.81
C SER A 182 7.81 34.38 -3.40
N LEU A 183 6.95 34.38 -2.38
CA LEU A 183 6.28 35.58 -1.87
C LEU A 183 7.09 36.34 -0.83
N PHE A 184 7.86 35.65 0.00
CA PHE A 184 8.54 36.27 1.16
C PHE A 184 10.07 36.21 1.09
N TRP A 185 10.65 35.15 0.52
CA TRP A 185 12.10 34.86 0.54
C TRP A 185 12.55 34.17 -0.76
N GLN A 186 12.53 34.88 -1.88
CA GLN A 186 12.80 34.30 -3.21
C GLN A 186 14.15 33.57 -3.28
N GLU A 187 15.19 34.16 -2.68
CA GLU A 187 16.55 33.59 -2.55
C GLU A 187 16.57 32.19 -1.92
N MET A 188 15.58 31.85 -1.09
CA MET A 188 15.50 30.57 -0.40
C MET A 188 14.78 29.46 -1.17
N THR A 189 14.11 29.79 -2.28
CA THR A 189 13.29 28.84 -3.03
C THR A 189 14.12 27.66 -3.56
N TRP A 190 15.25 27.95 -4.22
CA TRP A 190 16.11 26.91 -4.78
C TRP A 190 16.86 26.11 -3.71
N PRO A 191 17.52 26.74 -2.71
CA PRO A 191 18.18 25.98 -1.64
C PRO A 191 17.22 25.06 -0.88
N LEU A 192 16.01 25.51 -0.54
CA LEU A 192 15.04 24.67 0.18
C LEU A 192 14.48 23.57 -0.70
N THR A 193 14.23 23.82 -1.98
CA THR A 193 13.84 22.78 -2.92
C THR A 193 14.92 21.71 -3.00
N GLY A 194 16.18 22.09 -3.22
CA GLY A 194 17.32 21.17 -3.23
C GLY A 194 17.43 20.37 -1.92
N PHE A 195 17.22 21.01 -0.78
CA PHE A 195 17.21 20.35 0.53
C PHE A 195 16.07 19.34 0.68
N ILE A 196 14.84 19.67 0.28
CA ILE A 196 13.68 18.76 0.32
C ILE A 196 13.98 17.49 -0.49
N TRP A 197 14.48 17.65 -1.71
CA TRP A 197 14.84 16.52 -2.57
C TRP A 197 16.00 15.71 -2.00
N GLY A 198 17.06 16.37 -1.50
CA GLY A 198 18.19 15.71 -0.88
C GLY A 198 17.79 14.89 0.35
N LEU A 199 17.06 15.51 1.29
CA LEU A 199 16.64 14.86 2.53
C LEU A 199 15.67 13.70 2.26
N THR A 200 14.66 13.88 1.42
CA THR A 200 13.73 12.79 1.06
C THR A 200 14.45 11.64 0.34
N THR A 201 15.41 11.93 -0.53
CA THR A 201 16.25 10.92 -1.19
C THR A 201 17.02 10.10 -0.16
N VAL A 202 17.70 10.77 0.78
CA VAL A 202 18.45 10.12 1.86
C VAL A 202 17.52 9.24 2.70
N ILE A 203 16.35 9.76 3.09
CA ILE A 203 15.34 9.03 3.86
C ILE A 203 14.93 7.74 3.13
N PHE A 204 14.52 7.79 1.87
CA PHE A 204 14.01 6.60 1.17
C PHE A 204 15.10 5.64 0.69
N LEU A 205 16.27 6.13 0.28
CA LEU A 205 17.35 5.26 -0.18
C LEU A 205 17.99 4.49 0.99
N LEU A 206 18.23 5.16 2.11
CA LEU A 206 18.79 4.54 3.32
C LEU A 206 17.76 3.78 4.14
N PHE A 207 16.47 3.80 3.77
CA PHE A 207 15.38 3.15 4.48
C PHE A 207 15.69 1.70 4.93
N PRO A 208 16.24 0.79 4.10
CA PRO A 208 16.54 -0.56 4.54
C PRO A 208 17.52 -0.63 5.72
N LEU A 209 18.48 0.30 5.80
CA LEU A 209 19.51 0.31 6.83
C LEU A 209 18.92 0.59 8.20
N TYR A 210 17.97 1.53 8.28
CA TYR A 210 17.39 1.95 9.56
C TYR A 210 15.97 1.42 9.82
N SER A 211 15.33 0.77 8.85
CA SER A 211 13.95 0.27 8.94
C SER A 211 13.69 -0.58 10.19
N LYS A 212 14.68 -1.38 10.62
CA LYS A 212 14.59 -2.24 11.80
C LYS A 212 14.50 -1.47 13.12
N TRP A 213 14.99 -0.24 13.16
CA TRP A 213 14.96 0.62 14.35
C TRP A 213 13.75 1.55 14.40
N ILE A 214 12.99 1.64 13.30
CA ILE A 214 11.75 2.43 13.28
C ILE A 214 10.73 1.75 14.17
N ASN A 215 10.15 2.47 15.12
CA ASN A 215 9.01 1.95 15.87
C ASN A 215 7.72 2.15 15.07
N PRO A 216 7.07 1.10 14.54
CA PRO A 216 5.82 1.28 13.81
C PRO A 216 4.67 1.70 14.73
N LYS A 217 4.82 1.56 16.05
CA LYS A 217 3.80 1.96 17.01
C LYS A 217 3.84 3.47 17.16
N LYS A 218 2.85 4.18 16.60
CA LYS A 218 2.66 5.61 16.87
C LYS A 218 2.55 5.80 18.39
N LYS A 219 3.57 6.43 19.00
CA LYS A 219 3.65 6.72 20.44
C LYS A 219 3.58 8.24 20.65
N GLY A 220 2.40 8.80 20.89
CA GLY A 220 2.25 10.12 21.53
C GLY A 220 1.25 11.12 20.91
N THR A 221 0.61 11.89 21.82
CA THR A 221 -0.35 13.02 21.70
C THR A 221 -1.64 12.77 20.88
N GLN A 222 -2.77 13.34 21.36
CA GLN A 222 -4.08 13.26 20.69
C GLN A 222 -4.04 13.81 19.24
N PHE A 223 -3.07 14.68 18.95
CA PHE A 223 -2.85 15.33 17.65
C PHE A 223 -2.34 14.38 16.56
N SER A 224 -1.47 13.40 16.88
CA SER A 224 -0.94 12.43 15.90
C SER A 224 -2.01 11.50 15.32
N ARG A 225 -3.18 11.42 15.97
CA ARG A 225 -4.35 10.68 15.48
C ARG A 225 -4.98 11.36 14.25
N TYR A 226 -4.84 12.67 14.10
CA TYR A 226 -5.43 13.44 13.00
C TYR A 226 -4.50 13.54 11.79
N THR A 227 -3.19 13.30 11.96
CA THR A 227 -2.20 13.36 10.89
C THR A 227 -1.91 11.96 10.32
N VAL A 228 -2.55 11.64 9.20
CA VAL A 228 -2.33 10.37 8.47
C VAL A 228 -0.93 10.31 7.86
N VAL A 229 -0.39 11.48 7.47
CA VAL A 229 0.87 11.64 6.73
C VAL A 229 2.08 11.83 7.64
N PHE A 230 1.89 12.48 8.78
CA PHE A 230 2.99 12.81 9.69
C PHE A 230 2.83 12.06 11.02
N ASP A 231 3.93 11.50 11.51
CA ASP A 231 4.04 10.98 12.88
C ASP A 231 4.78 12.01 13.74
N PHE A 232 4.04 13.00 14.25
CA PHE A 232 4.54 13.93 15.26
C PHE A 232 4.67 13.21 16.61
N GLY A 233 5.68 12.36 16.72
CA GLY A 233 6.07 11.79 18.01
C GLY A 233 6.45 12.90 18.99
N ARG A 234 6.56 12.53 20.28
CA ARG A 234 7.05 13.49 21.30
C ARG A 234 8.44 14.02 20.96
N THR A 235 9.31 13.19 20.37
CA THR A 235 10.70 13.54 20.12
C THR A 235 10.89 14.62 19.05
N PRO A 236 10.32 14.55 17.83
CA PRO A 236 10.43 15.64 16.85
C PRO A 236 9.92 16.98 17.38
N VAL A 237 8.82 16.98 18.13
CA VAL A 237 8.24 18.20 18.71
C VAL A 237 9.16 18.78 19.79
N ILE A 238 9.68 17.96 20.71
CA ILE A 238 10.62 18.41 21.74
C ILE A 238 11.90 18.99 21.11
N LEU A 239 12.46 18.29 20.12
CA LEU A 239 13.64 18.76 19.39
C LEU A 239 13.37 20.08 18.67
N TRP A 240 12.19 20.23 18.08
CA TRP A 240 11.80 21.50 17.47
C TRP A 240 11.70 22.63 18.50
N THR A 241 11.00 22.41 19.60
CA THR A 241 10.83 23.42 20.64
C THR A 241 12.19 23.82 21.23
N ALA A 242 13.07 22.86 21.49
CA ALA A 242 14.44 23.13 21.93
C ALA A 242 15.22 23.94 20.90
N PHE A 243 15.13 23.58 19.61
CA PHE A 243 15.76 24.33 18.52
C PHE A 243 15.24 25.77 18.44
N MET A 244 13.92 25.97 18.58
CA MET A 244 13.29 27.29 18.58
C MET A 244 13.75 28.15 19.76
N VAL A 245 13.88 27.57 20.96
CA VAL A 245 14.43 28.27 22.13
C VAL A 245 15.90 28.65 21.92
N CYS A 246 16.70 27.75 21.35
CA CYS A 246 18.10 28.03 21.03
C CYS A 246 18.23 29.14 19.97
N LEU A 247 17.39 29.12 18.94
CA LEU A 247 17.35 30.14 17.89
C LEU A 247 17.00 31.53 18.46
N LEU A 248 16.01 31.60 19.37
CA LEU A 248 15.66 32.82 20.08
C LEU A 248 16.82 33.33 20.93
N THR A 249 17.41 32.45 21.73
CA THR A 249 18.54 32.79 22.62
C THR A 249 19.73 33.29 21.82
N TYR A 250 20.11 32.59 20.75
CA TYR A 250 21.18 32.99 19.85
C TYR A 250 20.92 34.38 19.25
N GLY A 251 19.71 34.59 18.70
CA GLY A 251 19.35 35.89 18.11
C GLY A 251 19.42 37.06 19.09
N ILE A 252 19.06 36.84 20.36
CA ILE A 252 19.20 37.83 21.43
C ILE A 252 20.69 38.10 21.70
N LEU A 253 21.50 37.05 21.87
CA LEU A 253 22.92 37.17 22.19
C LEU A 253 23.74 37.85 21.08
N THR A 254 23.39 37.65 19.81
CA THR A 254 24.08 38.25 18.66
C THR A 254 23.48 39.58 18.21
N HIS A 255 22.47 40.10 18.93
CA HIS A 255 21.69 41.29 18.55
C HIS A 255 21.12 41.25 17.12
N SER A 256 20.98 40.06 16.53
CA SER A 256 20.49 39.85 15.16
C SER A 256 19.01 39.46 15.11
N LEU A 257 18.32 39.52 16.25
CA LEU A 257 16.91 39.14 16.37
C LEU A 257 16.02 40.17 15.65
N THR A 258 15.78 39.93 14.36
CA THR A 258 14.76 40.62 13.58
C THR A 258 13.57 39.69 13.35
N THR A 259 12.37 40.25 13.16
CA THR A 259 11.17 39.48 12.83
C THR A 259 11.37 38.63 11.58
N GLY A 260 12.07 39.17 10.56
CA GLY A 260 12.42 38.45 9.34
C GLY A 260 13.37 37.28 9.58
N PHE A 261 14.41 37.45 10.41
CA PHE A 261 15.32 36.38 10.80
C PHE A 261 14.57 35.25 11.50
N PHE A 262 13.77 35.58 12.52
CA PHE A 262 13.06 34.58 13.31
C PHE A 262 12.05 33.80 12.45
N LEU A 263 11.21 34.48 11.66
CA LEU A 263 10.23 33.83 10.79
C LEU A 263 10.87 32.91 9.75
N ARG A 264 11.97 33.34 9.12
CA ARG A 264 12.68 32.55 8.12
C ARG A 264 13.20 31.24 8.71
N TRP A 265 13.94 31.30 9.81
CA TRP A 265 14.51 30.10 10.45
C TRP A 265 13.45 29.22 11.11
N SER A 266 12.37 29.82 11.63
CA SER A 266 11.19 29.09 12.10
C SER A 266 10.57 28.26 10.97
N PHE A 267 10.36 28.86 9.79
CA PHE A 267 9.80 28.18 8.64
C PHE A 267 10.70 27.04 8.13
N ILE A 268 12.01 27.29 8.00
CA ILE A 268 12.98 26.25 7.59
C ILE A 268 12.96 25.07 8.56
N SER A 269 13.00 25.35 9.87
CA SER A 269 12.96 24.29 10.88
C SER A 269 11.66 23.49 10.83
N LEU A 270 10.52 24.17 10.62
CA LEU A 270 9.23 23.51 10.43
C LEU A 270 9.25 22.56 9.22
N VAL A 271 9.78 22.99 8.08
CA VAL A 271 9.93 22.14 6.88
C VAL A 271 10.77 20.90 7.19
N ILE A 272 11.91 21.06 7.86
CA ILE A 272 12.79 19.94 8.25
C ILE A 272 12.02 18.93 9.11
N ILE A 273 11.28 19.41 10.09
CA ILE A 273 10.53 18.53 11.00
C ILE A 273 9.38 17.84 10.33
N LEU A 274 8.68 18.50 9.41
CA LEU A 274 7.66 17.85 8.61
C LEU A 274 8.26 16.70 7.78
N LEU A 275 9.42 16.92 7.14
CA LEU A 275 10.09 15.89 6.34
C LEU A 275 10.60 14.72 7.18
N ILE A 276 11.19 14.98 8.35
CA ILE A 276 11.65 13.91 9.26
C ILE A 276 10.46 13.17 9.88
N SER A 277 9.33 13.84 10.08
CA SER A 277 8.11 13.26 10.65
C SER A 277 7.25 12.54 9.62
N LEU A 278 7.70 12.33 8.37
CA LEU A 278 6.95 11.57 7.37
C LEU A 278 6.65 10.15 7.86
N ASP A 279 5.41 9.69 7.73
CA ASP A 279 5.01 8.32 8.06
C ASP A 279 5.58 7.33 7.01
N LEU A 280 6.80 6.86 7.26
CA LEU A 280 7.50 5.89 6.43
C LEU A 280 6.82 4.51 6.44
N ALA A 281 6.12 4.18 7.53
CA ALA A 281 5.42 2.91 7.67
C ALA A 281 4.15 2.84 6.81
N GLY A 282 3.49 3.98 6.59
CA GLY A 282 2.41 4.15 5.61
C GLY A 282 2.90 4.29 4.16
N SER A 283 4.14 4.76 3.97
CA SER A 283 4.72 5.07 2.66
C SER A 283 5.48 3.91 2.01
N THR A 284 5.85 2.88 2.78
CA THR A 284 6.62 1.74 2.28
C THR A 284 5.80 0.45 2.34
N PRO A 285 5.84 -0.41 1.29
CA PRO A 285 4.99 -1.60 1.24
C PRO A 285 5.58 -2.79 2.01
N VAL A 286 6.83 -2.68 2.46
CA VAL A 286 7.58 -3.75 3.16
C VAL A 286 7.57 -3.59 4.67
N TYR A 287 7.05 -2.47 5.18
CA TYR A 287 6.97 -2.18 6.61
C TYR A 287 5.51 -2.12 7.05
N LYS A 288 5.25 -2.41 8.32
CA LYS A 288 3.90 -2.41 8.86
C LYS A 288 3.50 -1.02 9.34
N SER A 289 2.37 -0.51 8.85
CA SER A 289 1.79 0.75 9.32
C SER A 289 1.36 0.66 10.79
N GLY A 290 1.53 1.76 11.53
CA GLY A 290 1.05 1.91 12.90
C GLY A 290 -0.44 2.24 13.06
N LEU A 291 -1.17 2.50 11.96
CA LEU A 291 -2.55 2.98 12.00
C LEU A 291 -3.56 1.93 12.47
N HIS A 292 -3.18 0.65 12.46
CA HIS A 292 -4.08 -0.44 12.84
C HIS A 292 -3.46 -1.32 13.93
N GLU A 293 -4.15 -1.42 15.06
CA GLU A 293 -3.66 -2.14 16.25
C GLU A 293 -3.46 -3.65 16.00
N ASP A 294 -4.22 -4.25 15.07
CA ASP A 294 -4.06 -5.66 14.65
C ASP A 294 -2.67 -5.93 14.07
N ARG A 295 -1.97 -4.91 13.54
CA ARG A 295 -0.61 -5.05 13.02
C ARG A 295 0.46 -5.27 14.11
N PHE A 296 0.08 -5.19 15.38
CA PHE A 296 0.94 -5.50 16.52
C PHE A 296 0.62 -6.85 17.17
N LEU A 297 -0.32 -7.61 16.60
CA LEU A 297 -0.67 -8.95 17.05
C LEU A 297 0.16 -10.00 16.27
N ASP A 298 0.31 -11.17 16.88
CA ASP A 298 0.99 -12.30 16.26
C ASP A 298 0.00 -13.13 15.44
N ILE A 299 0.42 -13.61 14.27
CA ILE A 299 -0.38 -14.58 13.52
C ILE A 299 -0.08 -15.97 14.06
N LYS A 300 -1.13 -16.73 14.38
CA LYS A 300 -1.03 -18.13 14.82
C LYS A 300 -1.80 -19.04 13.87
N ILE A 301 -1.33 -20.28 13.76
CA ILE A 301 -1.97 -21.35 13.01
C ILE A 301 -2.56 -22.35 14.00
N ASP A 302 -3.86 -22.61 13.87
CA ASP A 302 -4.56 -23.72 14.47
C ASP A 302 -4.23 -25.00 13.67
N LYS A 303 -3.48 -25.92 14.29
CA LYS A 303 -3.01 -27.14 13.65
C LYS A 303 -4.13 -28.14 13.36
N GLU A 304 -5.21 -28.12 14.13
CA GLU A 304 -6.33 -29.04 13.96
C GLU A 304 -7.19 -28.65 12.74
N LYS A 305 -7.37 -27.34 12.57
CA LYS A 305 -8.10 -26.77 11.43
C LYS A 305 -7.27 -26.71 10.16
N CYS A 306 -5.95 -26.61 10.25
CA CYS A 306 -5.10 -26.50 9.07
C CYS A 306 -5.15 -27.79 8.23
N LYS A 307 -5.47 -27.65 6.94
CA LYS A 307 -5.45 -28.76 5.96
C LYS A 307 -4.45 -28.53 4.81
N GLY A 308 -3.50 -27.61 4.98
CA GLY A 308 -2.42 -27.42 4.00
C GLY A 308 -2.88 -26.92 2.61
N ALA A 309 -4.01 -26.21 2.51
CA ALA A 309 -4.56 -25.75 1.23
C ALA A 309 -3.71 -24.67 0.51
N GLY A 310 -2.70 -24.10 1.17
CA GLY A 310 -1.70 -23.24 0.55
C GLY A 310 -2.13 -21.82 0.17
N PHE A 311 -3.37 -21.40 0.45
CA PHE A 311 -3.80 -20.01 0.20
C PHE A 311 -2.95 -18.97 0.96
N CYS A 312 -2.52 -19.27 2.18
CA CYS A 312 -1.64 -18.39 2.96
C CYS A 312 -0.30 -18.13 2.25
N GLU A 313 0.29 -19.16 1.65
CA GLU A 313 1.51 -19.04 0.85
C GLU A 313 1.26 -18.25 -0.44
N GLN A 314 0.14 -18.52 -1.13
CA GLN A 314 -0.19 -17.85 -2.39
C GLN A 314 -0.41 -16.34 -2.25
N VAL A 315 -0.89 -15.87 -1.09
CA VAL A 315 -1.26 -14.45 -0.91
C VAL A 315 -0.29 -13.65 -0.03
N CYS A 316 0.71 -14.29 0.57
CA CYS A 316 1.65 -13.60 1.44
C CYS A 316 2.66 -12.76 0.63
N PRO A 317 2.64 -11.42 0.72
CA PRO A 317 3.56 -10.54 -0.01
C PRO A 317 5.01 -10.60 0.48
N LYS A 318 5.25 -11.28 1.60
CA LYS A 318 6.56 -11.45 2.25
C LYS A 318 7.04 -12.90 2.21
N ASN A 319 6.25 -13.80 1.59
CA ASN A 319 6.49 -15.23 1.52
C ASN A 319 6.78 -15.89 2.89
N CYS A 320 6.04 -15.51 3.94
CA CYS A 320 6.26 -15.97 5.31
C CYS A 320 5.88 -17.43 5.59
N TYR A 321 5.23 -18.10 4.63
CA TYR A 321 4.65 -19.43 4.82
C TYR A 321 5.38 -20.48 4.00
N GLN A 322 5.43 -21.69 4.52
CA GLN A 322 5.78 -22.91 3.80
C GLN A 322 4.65 -23.93 4.01
N VAL A 323 4.24 -24.58 2.93
CA VAL A 323 3.14 -25.55 2.95
C VAL A 323 3.70 -26.93 2.68
N ASP A 324 3.47 -27.84 3.61
CA ASP A 324 3.75 -29.26 3.41
C ASP A 324 2.51 -29.93 2.84
N HIS A 325 2.57 -30.21 1.54
CA HIS A 325 1.49 -30.87 0.82
C HIS A 325 1.34 -32.36 1.15
N ARG A 326 2.39 -33.01 1.68
CA ARG A 326 2.32 -34.42 2.09
C ARG A 326 1.61 -34.56 3.44
N ASN A 327 1.96 -33.69 4.38
CA ASN A 327 1.38 -33.70 5.72
C ASN A 327 0.14 -32.81 5.87
N HIS A 328 -0.32 -32.16 4.79
CA HIS A 328 -1.46 -31.26 4.79
C HIS A 328 -1.39 -30.16 5.87
N THR A 329 -0.20 -29.59 6.09
CA THR A 329 0.00 -28.53 7.08
C THR A 329 0.70 -27.31 6.48
N ALA A 330 0.58 -26.17 7.17
CA ALA A 330 1.30 -24.95 6.84
C ALA A 330 2.05 -24.46 8.08
N SER A 331 3.23 -23.88 7.88
CA SER A 331 4.08 -23.32 8.92
C SER A 331 4.46 -21.88 8.60
N ILE A 332 4.78 -21.09 9.63
CA ILE A 332 5.28 -19.72 9.48
C ILE A 332 6.80 -19.77 9.65
N VAL A 333 7.53 -19.72 8.55
CA VAL A 333 9.00 -19.84 8.53
C VAL A 333 9.72 -18.48 8.64
N ARG A 334 9.03 -17.37 8.33
CA ARG A 334 9.57 -16.00 8.42
C ARG A 334 8.59 -15.09 9.15
N ALA A 335 8.37 -15.36 10.43
CA ALA A 335 7.42 -14.61 11.25
C ALA A 335 7.82 -13.12 11.39
N ASP A 336 9.12 -12.85 11.53
CA ASP A 336 9.67 -11.50 11.71
C ASP A 336 9.48 -10.60 10.48
N ASP A 337 9.39 -11.19 9.28
CA ASP A 337 9.11 -10.48 8.03
C ASP A 337 7.63 -10.13 7.86
N CYS A 338 6.73 -10.69 8.68
CA CYS A 338 5.30 -10.49 8.52
C CYS A 338 4.92 -9.03 8.77
N VAL A 339 4.16 -8.44 7.84
CA VAL A 339 3.61 -7.07 7.96
C VAL A 339 2.17 -7.03 8.51
N GLN A 340 1.66 -8.19 8.94
CA GLN A 340 0.33 -8.36 9.55
C GLN A 340 -0.82 -7.76 8.71
N CYS A 341 -0.69 -7.76 7.38
CA CYS A 341 -1.84 -7.56 6.50
C CYS A 341 -2.68 -8.84 6.62
N GLY A 342 -3.93 -8.86 7.06
CA GLY A 342 -4.66 -10.11 7.32
C GLY A 342 -4.97 -11.03 6.12
N ALA A 343 -4.30 -10.91 4.96
CA ALA A 343 -4.64 -11.63 3.74
C ALA A 343 -4.67 -13.16 3.93
N CYS A 344 -3.69 -13.74 4.62
CA CYS A 344 -3.68 -15.18 4.93
C CYS A 344 -4.88 -15.64 5.76
N ILE A 345 -5.33 -14.81 6.71
CA ILE A 345 -6.51 -15.05 7.55
C ILE A 345 -7.78 -14.97 6.70
N VAL A 346 -7.92 -13.91 5.89
CA VAL A 346 -9.08 -13.69 5.01
C VAL A 346 -9.24 -14.85 4.03
N GLN A 347 -8.15 -15.33 3.43
CA GLN A 347 -8.18 -16.36 2.39
C GLN A 347 -8.19 -17.80 2.89
N CYS A 348 -7.98 -18.07 4.17
CA CYS A 348 -7.97 -19.44 4.67
C CYS A 348 -9.39 -20.04 4.61
N PRO A 349 -9.65 -21.12 3.84
CA PRO A 349 -10.98 -21.72 3.76
C PRO A 349 -11.40 -22.49 5.02
N PHE A 350 -10.44 -22.84 5.88
CA PHE A 350 -10.65 -23.63 7.10
C PHE A 350 -10.56 -22.80 8.38
N ASP A 351 -10.42 -21.47 8.26
CA ASP A 351 -10.35 -20.57 9.42
C ASP A 351 -9.23 -20.95 10.42
N ALA A 352 -8.14 -21.49 9.88
CA ALA A 352 -7.02 -22.01 10.66
C ALA A 352 -6.00 -20.93 11.07
N LEU A 353 -6.16 -19.67 10.63
CA LEU A 353 -5.21 -18.58 10.89
C LEU A 353 -5.92 -17.46 11.63
N TYR A 354 -5.35 -16.96 12.73
CA TYR A 354 -5.95 -15.87 13.52
C TYR A 354 -4.86 -14.98 14.13
N PHE A 355 -5.25 -13.80 14.62
CA PHE A 355 -4.35 -12.95 15.39
C PHE A 355 -4.47 -13.23 16.89
N LYS A 356 -3.33 -13.31 17.58
CA LYS A 356 -3.23 -13.45 19.04
C LYS A 356 -2.43 -12.29 19.64
N GLY A 357 -2.98 -11.65 20.66
CA GLY A 357 -2.34 -10.60 21.45
C GLY A 357 -1.57 -11.15 22.65
N LYS A 358 -0.90 -10.26 23.39
CA LYS A 358 -0.09 -10.61 24.56
C LYS A 358 -0.88 -10.98 25.82
N LYS A 359 -2.17 -10.62 25.89
CA LYS A 359 -3.06 -10.86 27.05
C LYS A 359 -4.15 -11.89 26.73
N ASP A 360 -3.82 -12.91 25.94
CA ASP A 360 -4.75 -13.93 25.40
C ASP A 360 -5.95 -13.38 24.59
N GLU A 361 -5.89 -12.11 24.19
CA GLU A 361 -6.86 -11.53 23.25
C GLU A 361 -6.71 -12.19 21.87
N ILE A 362 -7.81 -12.71 21.32
CA ILE A 362 -7.83 -13.33 19.99
C ILE A 362 -8.72 -12.52 19.06
N VAL A 363 -8.23 -12.24 17.86
CA VAL A 363 -9.06 -11.72 16.76
C VAL A 363 -9.29 -12.83 15.75
N THR A 364 -10.54 -13.29 15.70
CA THR A 364 -10.96 -14.43 14.89
C THR A 364 -11.00 -14.10 13.39
N PRO A 365 -10.95 -15.11 12.51
CA PRO A 365 -11.09 -14.91 11.06
C PRO A 365 -12.38 -14.17 10.67
N GLY A 366 -13.49 -14.52 11.32
CA GLY A 366 -14.79 -13.87 11.10
C GLY A 366 -14.77 -12.38 11.45
N GLN A 367 -14.12 -12.00 12.55
CA GLN A 367 -13.91 -10.60 12.91
C GLN A 367 -13.04 -9.89 11.88
N ILE A 368 -11.93 -10.50 11.44
CA ILE A 368 -11.07 -9.90 10.41
C ILE A 368 -11.84 -9.67 9.10
N ARG A 369 -12.64 -10.65 8.65
CA ARG A 369 -13.48 -10.49 7.44
C ARG A 369 -14.54 -9.41 7.63
N LYS A 370 -15.17 -9.32 8.81
CA LYS A 370 -16.18 -8.29 9.08
C LYS A 370 -15.58 -6.87 9.15
N TYR A 371 -14.49 -6.71 9.90
CA TYR A 371 -13.90 -5.40 10.21
C TYR A 371 -12.95 -4.90 9.14
N LYS A 372 -12.08 -5.76 8.59
CA LYS A 372 -11.01 -5.35 7.66
C LYS A 372 -11.56 -5.08 6.25
N LEU A 373 -12.61 -5.78 5.83
CA LEU A 373 -13.17 -5.66 4.48
C LEU A 373 -14.10 -4.45 4.31
N ASN A 374 -14.76 -4.04 5.40
CA ASN A 374 -15.82 -3.03 5.38
C ASN A 374 -15.54 -1.82 6.30
N LEU A 375 -14.49 -1.85 7.12
CA LEU A 375 -14.21 -0.84 8.16
C LEU A 375 -15.39 -0.61 9.15
N MET A 376 -16.28 -1.61 9.34
CA MET A 376 -17.50 -1.49 10.15
C MET A 376 -17.41 -2.26 11.49
N GLY A 377 -17.49 -1.53 12.62
CA GLY A 377 -17.68 -2.03 14.01
C GLY A 377 -16.41 -2.11 14.89
N LYS A 378 -16.49 -2.77 16.08
CA LYS A 378 -15.42 -2.81 17.11
C LYS A 378 -14.30 -3.84 16.85
N ARG A 379 -13.05 -3.40 16.76
CA ARG A 379 -11.88 -4.19 16.30
C ARG A 379 -11.42 -5.32 17.22
N MET A 380 -11.66 -5.23 18.52
CA MET A 380 -11.28 -6.27 19.50
C MET A 380 -12.49 -6.60 20.37
N VAL A 381 -12.73 -7.90 20.56
CA VAL A 381 -13.63 -8.42 21.59
C VAL A 381 -12.71 -9.23 22.50
N LYS A 382 -12.61 -8.83 23.76
CA LYS A 382 -12.02 -9.71 24.78
C LYS A 382 -12.93 -10.92 24.87
N ILE A 383 -12.39 -12.11 24.59
CA ILE A 383 -13.07 -13.36 24.87
C ILE A 383 -12.83 -13.68 26.33
#